data_AF-A0A316W9E7-F1
#
_entry.id   AF-A0A316W9E7-F1
#
_cell.length_a   1.000
_cell.length_b   1.000
_cell.length_c   1.000
_cell.angle_alpha   90.00
_cell.angle_beta   90.00
_cell.angle_gamma   90.00
#
_symmetry.space_group_name_H-M   'P 1'
#
loop_
_entity.id
_entity.type
_entity.pdbx_description
1 polymer ?
#
loop_
_entity_poly.entity_id
_entity_poly.type
_entity_poly.pdbx_seq_one_letter_code
_entity_poly.pdbx_strand_id
1 'polypeptide(L)'
;MALRATSLPFAEQNQFFRRKLNLPTNAWTDIYTREHDYAVVVAGANRDDLVQDFRQAVEKAIADGTTLEEFRRDFDRIVAKYGWSYRGGRNWRSRVIYETNMRSSYMAGRLEQLMAVREERPY
;
A
#
# COMPACT_ATOMS: atom_id res chain seq x y z
N MET A 1 11.47 5.22 -31.24
CA MET A 1 10.72 5.62 -30.03
C MET A 1 11.26 4.80 -28.88
N ALA A 2 12.14 5.37 -28.04
CA ALA A 2 12.76 4.63 -26.95
C ALA A 2 11.74 4.47 -25.81
N LEU A 3 11.23 3.26 -25.62
CA LEU A 3 10.47 2.91 -24.43
C LEU A 3 11.41 3.07 -23.24
N ARG A 4 11.17 4.10 -22.42
CA ARG A 4 11.86 4.24 -21.14
C ARG A 4 11.45 3.04 -20.29
N ALA A 5 12.37 2.10 -20.06
CA ALA A 5 12.19 0.96 -19.16
C ALA A 5 11.84 1.35 -17.71
N THR A 6 11.87 2.65 -17.40
CA THR A 6 11.56 3.25 -16.10
C THR A 6 10.10 3.68 -15.90
N SER A 7 9.20 3.48 -16.87
CA SER A 7 7.80 3.93 -16.75
C SER A 7 6.74 2.82 -16.82
N LEU A 8 7.13 1.55 -16.82
CA LEU A 8 6.15 0.46 -16.72
C LEU A 8 5.85 0.23 -15.24
N PRO A 9 4.56 0.15 -14.85
CA PRO A 9 4.18 -0.23 -13.49
C PRO A 9 4.90 -1.53 -13.13
N PHE A 10 5.49 -1.59 -11.94
CA PHE A 10 6.11 -2.82 -11.46
C PHE A 10 5.01 -3.86 -11.25
N ALA A 11 4.82 -4.74 -12.24
CA ALA A 11 3.64 -5.59 -12.37
C ALA A 11 3.49 -6.52 -11.16
N GLU A 12 4.61 -7.05 -10.66
CA GLU A 12 4.69 -7.93 -9.50
C GLU A 12 4.25 -7.19 -8.23
N GLN A 13 4.67 -5.93 -8.03
CA GLN A 13 4.19 -5.10 -6.93
C GLN A 13 2.67 -4.87 -7.01
N ASN A 14 2.17 -4.51 -8.20
CA ASN A 14 0.74 -4.24 -8.40
C ASN A 14 -0.10 -5.51 -8.14
N GLN A 15 0.32 -6.64 -8.72
CA GLN A 15 -0.34 -7.93 -8.52
C GLN A 15 -0.26 -8.38 -7.05
N PHE A 16 0.86 -8.17 -6.37
CA PHE A 16 1.01 -8.47 -4.95
C PHE A 16 0.06 -7.62 -4.10
N PHE A 17 0.03 -6.29 -4.32
CA PHE A 17 -0.85 -5.40 -3.57
C PHE A 17 -2.33 -5.76 -3.77
N ARG A 18 -2.74 -6.08 -5.01
CA ARG A 18 -4.11 -6.53 -5.33
C ARG A 18 -4.52 -7.83 -4.64
N ARG A 19 -3.58 -8.72 -4.32
CA ARG A 19 -3.86 -9.98 -3.61
C ARG A 19 -4.12 -9.79 -2.10
N LYS A 20 -3.70 -8.66 -1.51
CA LYS A 20 -3.88 -8.40 -0.08
C LYS A 20 -5.35 -8.32 0.31
N LEU A 21 -5.69 -8.71 1.54
CA LEU A 21 -7.02 -8.58 2.13
C LEU A 21 -7.19 -7.23 2.83
N ASN A 22 -8.42 -6.74 2.95
CA ASN A 22 -8.72 -5.63 3.85
C ASN A 22 -8.81 -6.16 5.27
N LEU A 23 -8.01 -5.61 6.19
CA LEU A 23 -8.06 -5.99 7.60
C LEU A 23 -8.32 -4.74 8.45
N PRO A 24 -9.57 -4.52 8.88
CA PRO A 24 -9.89 -3.50 9.87
C PRO A 24 -9.12 -3.75 11.17
N THR A 25 -8.50 -2.71 11.71
CA THR A 25 -7.72 -2.79 12.95
C THR A 25 -8.06 -1.62 13.87
N ASN A 26 -7.93 -1.84 15.18
CA ASN A 26 -8.09 -0.82 16.20
C ASN A 26 -6.74 -0.13 16.52
N ALA A 27 -5.64 -0.86 16.43
CA ALA A 27 -4.30 -0.37 16.71
C ALA A 27 -3.24 -0.97 15.77
N TRP A 28 -2.05 -0.37 15.74
CA TRP A 28 -0.94 -0.87 14.93
C TRP A 28 -0.39 -2.20 15.46
N THR A 29 -0.60 -2.49 16.75
CA THR A 29 -0.21 -3.75 17.41
C THR A 29 -1.12 -4.92 17.06
N ASP A 30 -2.24 -4.68 16.38
CA ASP A 30 -3.19 -5.75 16.03
C ASP A 30 -2.63 -6.68 14.94
N ILE A 31 -1.53 -6.29 14.30
CA ILE A 31 -0.87 -7.06 13.25
C ILE A 31 0.62 -6.74 13.22
N TYR A 32 1.42 -7.78 13.06
CA TYR A 32 2.87 -7.68 13.06
C TYR A 32 3.46 -7.97 11.68
N THR A 33 4.78 -7.83 11.59
CA THR A 33 5.69 -8.28 10.53
C THR A 33 5.04 -8.88 9.28
N ARG A 34 4.85 -10.21 9.21
CA ARG A 34 4.48 -10.92 7.97
C ARG A 34 3.01 -10.76 7.63
N GLU A 35 2.18 -10.39 8.59
CA GLU A 35 0.76 -10.18 8.38
C GLU A 35 0.52 -8.95 7.49
N HIS A 36 1.43 -7.97 7.48
CA HIS A 36 1.44 -6.87 6.52
C HIS A 36 1.69 -7.33 5.08
N ASP A 37 2.25 -8.53 4.86
CA ASP A 37 2.44 -9.09 3.51
C ASP A 37 1.09 -9.53 2.92
N TYR A 38 0.13 -9.90 3.76
CA TYR A 38 -1.17 -10.43 3.33
C TYR A 38 -2.34 -9.46 3.50
N ALA A 39 -2.18 -8.34 4.21
CA ALA A 39 -3.24 -7.37 4.47
C ALA A 39 -2.88 -5.93 4.06
N VAL A 40 -3.86 -5.18 3.53
CA VAL A 40 -3.83 -3.72 3.49
C VAL A 40 -4.30 -3.21 4.84
N VAL A 41 -3.42 -2.45 5.48
CA VAL A 41 -3.60 -2.08 6.87
C VAL A 41 -3.51 -0.57 6.99
N VAL A 42 -4.55 -0.01 7.59
CA VAL A 42 -4.54 1.35 8.11
C VAL A 42 -4.84 1.26 9.60
N ALA A 43 -3.80 1.30 10.44
CA ALA A 43 -3.93 1.08 11.88
C ALA A 43 -5.00 1.98 12.53
N GLY A 44 -6.05 1.42 13.13
CA GLY A 44 -7.13 2.22 13.72
C GLY A 44 -8.22 2.66 12.74
N ALA A 45 -8.16 2.23 11.47
CA ALA A 45 -9.32 2.19 10.59
C ALA A 45 -10.08 0.90 10.88
N ASN A 46 -11.12 1.00 11.71
CA ASN A 46 -11.88 -0.16 12.21
C ASN A 46 -13.16 -0.45 11.41
N ARG A 47 -13.33 0.20 10.25
CA ARG A 47 -14.45 -0.04 9.34
C ARG A 47 -13.93 -0.52 7.99
N ASP A 48 -14.59 -1.52 7.42
CA ASP A 48 -14.17 -2.14 6.15
C ASP A 48 -14.24 -1.16 4.98
N ASP A 49 -15.28 -0.34 4.90
CA ASP A 49 -15.46 0.70 3.88
C ASP A 49 -14.36 1.78 3.92
N LEU A 50 -13.92 2.17 5.11
CA LEU A 50 -12.79 3.07 5.32
C LEU A 50 -11.47 2.45 4.83
N VAL A 51 -11.21 1.19 5.19
CA VAL A 51 -10.00 0.47 4.75
C VAL A 51 -10.01 0.29 3.23
N GLN A 52 -11.17 -0.03 2.65
CA GLN A 52 -11.35 -0.21 1.21
C GLN A 52 -11.04 1.08 0.43
N ASP A 53 -11.54 2.24 0.88
CA ASP A 53 -11.24 3.51 0.22
C ASP A 53 -9.74 3.86 0.30
N PHE A 54 -9.09 3.59 1.44
CA PHE A 54 -7.63 3.78 1.56
C PHE A 54 -6.85 2.82 0.68
N ARG A 55 -7.28 1.56 0.60
CA ARG A 55 -6.71 0.58 -0.33
C ARG A 55 -6.76 1.09 -1.76
N GLN A 56 -7.91 1.58 -2.22
CA GLN A 56 -8.06 2.12 -3.57
C GLN A 56 -7.13 3.31 -3.82
N ALA A 57 -6.98 4.21 -2.84
CA ALA A 57 -6.06 5.34 -2.94
C ALA A 57 -4.59 4.89 -3.08
N VAL A 58 -4.18 3.84 -2.37
CA VAL A 58 -2.83 3.26 -2.51
C VAL A 58 -2.69 2.49 -3.82
N GLU A 59 -3.70 1.72 -4.24
CA GLU A 59 -3.69 0.99 -5.50
C GLU A 59 -3.49 1.95 -6.69
N LYS A 60 -4.22 3.07 -6.69
CA LYS A 60 -4.04 4.17 -7.62
C LYS A 60 -2.59 4.68 -7.62
N ALA A 61 -1.99 4.86 -6.45
CA ALA A 61 -0.60 5.31 -6.36
C ALA A 61 0.42 4.31 -6.93
N ILE A 62 0.18 3.01 -6.75
CA ILE A 62 1.03 1.95 -7.31
C ILE A 62 0.83 1.84 -8.83
N ALA A 63 -0.42 1.85 -9.30
CA ALA A 63 -0.76 1.64 -10.70
C ALA A 63 -0.38 2.84 -11.58
N ASP A 64 -0.68 4.06 -11.11
CA ASP A 64 -0.54 5.28 -11.90
C ASP A 64 0.75 6.05 -11.57
N GLY A 65 1.50 5.62 -10.55
CA GLY A 65 2.73 6.29 -10.12
C GLY A 65 2.51 7.66 -9.48
N THR A 66 1.37 7.87 -8.82
CA THR A 66 1.01 9.18 -8.22
C THR A 66 1.91 9.54 -7.04
N THR A 67 1.92 10.82 -6.70
CA THR A 67 2.73 11.38 -5.61
C THR A 67 2.08 11.24 -4.23
N LEU A 68 2.88 11.43 -3.16
CA LEU A 68 2.38 11.55 -1.79
C LEU A 68 1.35 12.70 -1.64
N GLU A 69 1.50 13.77 -2.42
CA GLU A 69 0.58 14.92 -2.35
C GLU A 69 -0.79 14.61 -2.96
N GLU A 70 -0.84 13.79 -4.00
CA GLU A 70 -2.10 13.28 -4.55
C GLU A 70 -2.77 12.31 -3.56
N PHE A 71 -1.99 11.39 -2.98
CA PHE A 71 -2.49 10.51 -1.93
C PHE A 71 -3.05 11.30 -0.74
N ARG A 72 -2.43 12.42 -0.37
CA ARG A 72 -2.90 13.32 0.69
C ARG A 72 -4.26 13.94 0.41
N ARG A 73 -4.55 14.27 -0.86
CA ARG A 73 -5.90 14.76 -1.26
C ARG A 73 -6.95 13.67 -1.08
N ASP A 74 -6.61 12.45 -1.50
CA ASP A 74 -7.48 11.28 -1.29
C ASP A 74 -7.66 10.98 0.21
N PHE A 75 -6.59 11.07 1.00
CA PHE A 75 -6.62 10.91 2.45
C PHE A 75 -7.60 11.89 3.12
N ASP A 76 -7.53 13.18 2.79
CA ASP A 76 -8.43 14.19 3.37
C ASP A 76 -9.89 13.92 3.01
N ARG A 77 -10.15 13.56 1.75
CA ARG A 77 -11.49 13.20 1.27
C ARG A 77 -12.04 12.00 2.04
N ILE A 78 -11.23 10.96 2.25
CA ILE A 78 -11.62 9.74 2.96
C ILE A 78 -11.89 10.04 4.44
N VAL A 79 -11.00 10.78 5.10
CA VAL A 79 -11.17 11.22 6.50
C VAL A 79 -12.49 11.98 6.66
N ALA A 80 -12.77 12.94 5.77
CA ALA A 80 -14.00 13.72 5.81
C ALA A 80 -15.24 12.88 5.54
N LYS A 81 -15.20 11.97 4.55
CA LYS A 81 -16.30 11.07 4.19
C LYS A 81 -16.74 10.19 5.37
N TYR A 82 -15.80 9.65 6.13
CA TYR A 82 -16.08 8.69 7.20
C TYR A 82 -16.10 9.31 8.60
N GLY A 83 -15.77 10.60 8.74
CA GLY A 83 -15.60 11.25 10.04
C GLY A 83 -14.50 10.57 10.89
N TRP A 84 -13.47 10.02 10.24
CA TRP A 84 -12.48 9.18 10.91
C TRP A 84 -11.51 10.01 11.74
N SER A 85 -11.48 9.76 13.05
CA SER A 85 -10.48 10.33 13.95
C SER A 85 -9.25 9.44 14.02
N TYR A 86 -8.07 10.04 13.88
CA TYR A 86 -6.79 9.36 13.94
C TYR A 86 -5.80 10.11 14.84
N ARG A 87 -4.74 9.41 15.28
CA ARG A 87 -3.68 9.98 16.11
C ARG A 87 -2.55 10.55 15.27
N GLY A 88 -1.94 11.63 15.74
CA GLY A 88 -0.84 12.34 15.08
C GLY A 88 -1.31 13.35 14.04
N GLY A 89 -0.37 14.15 13.52
CA GLY A 89 -0.69 15.16 12.50
C GLY A 89 -0.96 14.55 11.13
N ARG A 90 -1.88 15.17 10.36
CA ARG A 90 -2.25 14.79 8.97
C ARG A 90 -1.04 14.39 8.11
N ASN A 91 0.00 15.23 8.08
CA ASN A 91 1.16 15.04 7.21
C ASN A 91 1.99 13.81 7.59
N TRP A 92 2.12 13.53 8.89
CA TRP A 92 2.79 12.33 9.37
C TRP A 92 1.93 11.09 9.09
N ARG A 93 0.62 11.18 9.41
CA ARG A 93 -0.29 10.05 9.28
C ARG A 93 -0.44 9.57 7.83
N SER A 94 -0.72 10.49 6.92
CA SER A 94 -0.81 10.20 5.48
C SER A 94 0.48 9.60 4.94
N ARG A 95 1.64 10.16 5.33
CA ARG A 95 2.95 9.65 4.93
C ARG A 95 3.20 8.22 5.42
N VAL A 96 2.91 7.91 6.68
CA VAL A 96 3.11 6.56 7.23
C VAL A 96 2.27 5.52 6.49
N ILE A 97 0.99 5.81 6.22
CA ILE A 97 0.12 4.90 5.48
C ILE A 97 0.66 4.68 4.07
N TYR A 98 0.99 5.76 3.36
CA TYR A 98 1.53 5.72 2.02
C TYR A 98 2.85 4.93 1.95
N GLU A 99 3.87 5.34 2.70
CA GLU A 99 5.21 4.76 2.62
C GLU A 99 5.22 3.28 3.05
N THR A 100 4.46 2.93 4.10
CA THR A 100 4.40 1.53 4.58
C THR A 100 3.82 0.60 3.52
N ASN A 101 2.72 0.99 2.88
CA ASN A 101 2.09 0.16 1.86
C ASN A 101 2.90 0.12 0.56
N MET A 102 3.49 1.24 0.14
CA MET A 102 4.35 1.31 -1.04
C MET A 102 5.61 0.47 -0.87
N ARG A 103 6.31 0.59 0.27
CA ARG A 103 7.55 -0.16 0.52
C ARG A 103 7.31 -1.65 0.66
N SER A 104 6.31 -2.06 1.44
CA SER A 104 6.02 -3.49 1.64
C SER A 104 5.64 -4.18 0.33
N SER A 105 4.75 -3.57 -0.47
CA SER A 105 4.35 -4.13 -1.76
C SER A 105 5.51 -4.18 -2.77
N TYR A 106 6.36 -3.15 -2.81
CA TYR A 106 7.55 -3.14 -3.67
C TYR A 106 8.54 -4.25 -3.30
N MET A 107 8.84 -4.40 -2.01
CA MET A 107 9.79 -5.42 -1.55
C MET A 107 9.25 -6.83 -1.81
N ALA A 108 7.96 -7.06 -1.61
CA ALA A 108 7.32 -8.32 -1.93
C ALA A 108 7.36 -8.64 -3.43
N GLY A 109 7.08 -7.67 -4.30
CA GLY A 109 7.23 -7.84 -5.74
C GLY A 109 8.66 -8.20 -6.14
N ARG A 110 9.67 -7.57 -5.52
CA ARG A 110 11.09 -7.89 -5.77
C ARG A 110 11.45 -9.29 -5.30
N LEU A 111 10.91 -9.72 -4.17
CA LEU A 111 11.08 -11.09 -3.69
C LEU A 111 10.46 -12.10 -4.65
N GLU A 112 9.27 -11.82 -5.21
CA GLU A 112 8.62 -12.68 -6.20
C GLU A 112 9.48 -12.83 -7.47
N GLN A 113 10.08 -11.73 -7.95
CA GLN A 113 11.05 -11.77 -9.06
C GLN A 113 12.27 -12.64 -8.75
N LEU A 114 12.86 -12.47 -7.56
CA LEU A 114 14.04 -13.26 -7.14
C LEU A 114 13.70 -14.75 -7.03
N MET A 115 12.52 -15.08 -6.50
CA MET A 115 12.07 -16.46 -6.36
C MET A 115 11.78 -17.11 -7.71
N ALA A 116 11.26 -16.36 -8.69
CA ALA A 116 10.99 -16.87 -10.04
C ALA A 116 12.24 -17.34 -10.78
N VAL A 117 13.40 -16.73 -10.52
CA VAL A 117 14.68 -17.09 -11.14
C VAL A 117 15.56 -18.02 -10.28
N ARG A 118 15.09 -18.37 -9.08
CA ARG A 118 15.86 -19.16 -8.09
C ARG A 118 16.31 -20.52 -8.63
N GLU A 119 15.44 -21.18 -9.41
CA GLU A 119 15.74 -22.50 -9.99
C GLU A 119 16.71 -22.39 -11.19
N GLU A 120 16.72 -21.25 -11.87
CA GLU A 120 17.61 -20.96 -13.00
C GLU A 120 18.98 -20.40 -12.56
N ARG A 121 19.06 -19.81 -11.36
CA ARG A 121 20.29 -19.23 -10.77
C ARG A 121 20.46 -19.64 -9.30
N PRO A 122 21.02 -20.84 -9.04
CA PRO A 122 21.07 -21.43 -7.70
C PRO A 122 22.17 -20.87 -6.77
N TYR A 123 22.60 -19.62 -6.94
CA TYR A 123 23.67 -18.98 -6.16
C TYR A 123 23.38 -17.52 -5.83
#